data_AF-A0A1V5SHB7-F1
#
_entry.id   AF-A0A1V5SHB7-F1
#
_cell.length_a   1.000
_cell.length_b   1.000
_cell.length_c   1.000
_cell.angle_alpha   90.00
_cell.angle_beta   90.00
_cell.angle_gamma   90.00
#
_symmetry.space_group_name_H-M   'P 1'
#
loop_
_entity.id
_entity.type
_entity.pdbx_description
1 polymer ?
#
loop_
_entity_poly.entity_id
_entity_poly.type
_entity_poly.pdbx_seq_one_letter_code
_entity_poly.pdbx_strand_id
1 'polypeptide(L)'
;MGPLTDKRDSRGFTLIEVMVTLFVAAIAIAGYIGSNIATQRQAAELHERAIAAQEAQRVIEQIRDKAGTNNFPGDVVAAFPNGGTVAGMNALPNEQIRVDYVNPAATPLDTTVTVTWQSHASRQQTAALRAYITKRKMP
;
A
#
# COMPACT_ATOMS: atom_id res chain seq x y z
N MET A 1 48.03 -36.32 -48.96
CA MET A 1 47.25 -35.50 -48.01
C MET A 1 46.28 -36.44 -47.30
N GLY A 2 46.59 -36.82 -46.06
CA GLY A 2 45.70 -37.70 -45.28
C GLY A 2 44.49 -36.92 -44.77
N PRO A 3 43.30 -37.53 -44.69
CA PRO A 3 42.13 -36.87 -44.12
C PRO A 3 42.34 -36.68 -42.61
N LEU A 4 42.13 -35.46 -42.12
CA LEU A 4 42.09 -35.17 -40.69
C LEU A 4 40.79 -35.76 -40.14
N THR A 5 40.92 -36.83 -39.37
CA THR A 5 39.79 -37.51 -38.72
C THR A 5 39.19 -36.58 -37.67
N ASP A 6 38.11 -35.89 -38.02
CA ASP A 6 37.26 -35.13 -37.10
C ASP A 6 36.52 -36.11 -36.18
N LYS A 7 37.20 -36.55 -35.10
CA LYS A 7 36.56 -37.27 -34.00
C LYS A 7 35.70 -36.27 -33.22
N ARG A 8 34.50 -35.99 -33.74
CA ARG A 8 33.45 -35.39 -32.92
C ARG A 8 33.01 -36.44 -31.92
N ASP A 9 33.44 -36.25 -30.68
CA ASP A 9 33.05 -37.08 -29.54
C ASP A 9 31.56 -36.82 -29.25
N SER A 10 30.69 -37.51 -29.99
CA SER A 10 29.24 -37.44 -29.85
C SER A 10 28.81 -38.16 -28.57
N ARG A 11 29.15 -37.58 -27.42
CA ARG A 11 28.68 -38.04 -26.11
C ARG A 11 27.19 -37.75 -26.03
N GLY A 12 26.38 -38.80 -26.23
CA GLY A 12 24.93 -38.73 -26.06
C GLY A 12 24.56 -38.46 -24.60
N PHE A 13 23.40 -37.81 -24.40
CA PHE A 13 22.85 -37.54 -23.07
C PHE A 13 22.47 -38.86 -22.38
N THR A 14 22.85 -39.01 -21.12
CA THR A 14 22.49 -40.22 -20.36
C THR A 14 21.05 -40.08 -19.82
N LEU A 15 20.31 -41.20 -19.70
CA LEU A 15 18.96 -41.20 -19.14
C LEU A 15 18.92 -40.56 -17.74
N ILE A 16 19.95 -40.82 -16.93
CA ILE A 16 20.04 -40.29 -15.56
C ILE A 16 20.19 -38.77 -15.55
N GLU A 17 20.91 -38.21 -16.51
CA GLU A 17 21.07 -36.76 -16.67
C GLU A 17 19.76 -36.08 -17.05
N VAL A 18 18.96 -36.71 -17.93
CA VAL A 18 17.61 -36.22 -18.24
C VAL A 18 16.72 -36.26 -16.98
N MET A 19 16.78 -37.33 -16.18
CA MET A 19 15.98 -37.40 -14.95
C MET A 19 16.37 -36.33 -13.93
N VAL A 20 17.67 -36.09 -13.75
CA VAL A 20 18.18 -35.06 -12.82
C VAL A 20 17.81 -33.66 -13.31
N THR A 21 17.96 -33.38 -14.61
CA THR A 21 17.59 -32.07 -15.17
C THR A 21 16.10 -31.78 -15.01
N LEU A 22 15.23 -32.76 -15.25
CA LEU A 22 13.78 -32.63 -15.02
C LEU A 22 13.45 -32.40 -13.54
N PHE A 23 14.14 -33.11 -12.63
CA PHE A 23 13.95 -32.92 -11.19
C PHE A 23 14.32 -31.50 -10.74
N VAL A 24 15.49 -31.01 -11.16
CA VAL A 24 15.93 -29.64 -10.86
C VAL A 24 15.00 -28.61 -11.48
N ALA A 25 14.55 -28.82 -12.73
CA ALA A 25 13.59 -27.94 -13.40
C ALA A 25 12.25 -27.89 -12.66
N ALA A 26 11.74 -29.02 -12.18
CA ALA A 26 10.50 -29.06 -11.42
C ALA A 26 10.58 -28.24 -10.12
N ILE A 27 11.68 -28.35 -9.37
CA ILE A 27 11.92 -27.54 -8.17
C ILE A 27 12.01 -26.05 -8.52
N ALA A 28 12.74 -25.71 -9.58
CA ALA A 28 12.87 -24.32 -10.02
C ALA A 28 11.52 -23.70 -10.41
N ILE A 29 10.67 -24.44 -11.14
CA ILE A 29 9.33 -23.99 -11.52
C ILE A 29 8.45 -23.80 -10.28
N ALA A 30 8.47 -24.75 -9.34
CA ALA A 30 7.71 -24.63 -8.09
C ALA A 30 8.13 -23.40 -7.28
N GLY A 31 9.44 -23.15 -7.17
CA GLY A 31 9.98 -21.96 -6.50
C GLY A 31 9.55 -20.65 -7.18
N TYR A 32 9.59 -20.62 -8.52
CA TYR A 32 9.16 -19.46 -9.31
C TYR A 32 7.68 -19.14 -9.11
N ILE A 33 6.80 -20.15 -9.18
CA ILE A 33 5.35 -19.97 -8.95
C ILE A 33 5.10 -19.45 -7.53
N GLY A 34 5.75 -20.02 -6.53
CA GLY A 34 5.63 -19.57 -5.14
C GLY A 34 6.04 -18.11 -4.94
N SER A 35 7.17 -17.71 -5.53
CA SER A 35 7.65 -16.33 -5.51
C SER A 35 6.68 -15.36 -6.20
N ASN A 36 6.11 -15.78 -7.33
CA ASN A 36 5.15 -14.97 -8.07
C ASN A 36 3.87 -14.70 -7.26
N ILE A 37 3.33 -15.74 -6.59
CA ILE A 37 2.17 -15.60 -5.71
C ILE A 37 2.46 -14.65 -4.54
N ALA A 38 3.63 -14.78 -3.91
CA ALA A 38 4.04 -13.90 -2.82
C ALA A 38 4.14 -12.43 -3.29
N THR A 39 4.73 -12.21 -4.46
CA THR A 39 4.87 -10.89 -5.07
C THR A 39 3.51 -10.26 -5.37
N GLN A 40 2.57 -11.03 -5.93
CA GLN A 40 1.21 -10.54 -6.21
C GLN A 40 0.48 -10.12 -4.93
N ARG A 41 0.60 -10.90 -3.85
CA ARG A 41 -0.01 -10.55 -2.55
C ARG A 41 0.56 -9.26 -1.99
N GLN A 42 1.88 -9.09 -2.07
CA GLN A 42 2.54 -7.87 -1.60
C GLN A 42 2.17 -6.66 -2.46
N ALA A 43 2.05 -6.83 -3.78
CA ALA A 43 1.59 -5.77 -4.68
C ALA A 43 0.16 -5.31 -4.35
N ALA A 44 -0.74 -6.25 -4.05
CA ALA A 44 -2.10 -5.94 -3.62
C ALA A 44 -2.12 -5.15 -2.29
N GLU A 45 -1.33 -5.57 -1.30
CA GLU A 45 -1.22 -4.86 -0.01
C GLU A 45 -0.66 -3.43 -0.18
N LEU A 46 0.35 -3.25 -1.02
CA LEU A 46 0.90 -1.93 -1.34
C LEU A 46 -0.11 -1.04 -2.05
N HIS A 47 -0.92 -1.61 -2.95
CA HIS A 47 -1.98 -0.90 -3.63
C HIS A 47 -3.05 -0.40 -2.65
N GLU A 48 -3.53 -1.26 -1.74
CA GLU A 48 -4.47 -0.87 -0.68
C GLU A 48 -3.92 0.26 0.19
N ARG A 49 -2.64 0.18 0.59
CA ARG A 49 -1.98 1.24 1.38
C ARG A 49 -1.86 2.56 0.61
N ALA A 50 -1.60 2.50 -0.69
CA ALA A 50 -1.54 3.70 -1.52
C ALA A 50 -2.91 4.40 -1.58
N ILE A 51 -4.00 3.64 -1.72
CA ILE A 51 -5.37 4.16 -1.65
C ILE A 51 -5.63 4.78 -0.28
N ALA A 52 -5.32 4.08 0.82
CA ALA A 52 -5.52 4.59 2.17
C ALA A 52 -4.74 5.89 2.44
N ALA A 53 -3.52 6.02 1.91
CA ALA A 53 -2.73 7.24 2.01
C ALA A 53 -3.36 8.40 1.20
N GLN A 54 -3.88 8.13 0.01
CA GLN A 54 -4.59 9.11 -0.81
C GLN A 54 -5.90 9.57 -0.14
N GLU A 55 -6.64 8.65 0.48
CA GLU A 55 -7.83 8.93 1.30
C GLU A 55 -7.50 9.86 2.47
N ALA A 56 -6.46 9.53 3.24
CA ALA A 56 -6.01 10.35 4.36
C ALA A 56 -5.59 11.76 3.89
N GLN A 57 -4.85 11.86 2.78
CA GLN A 57 -4.45 13.13 2.20
C GLN A 57 -5.66 13.96 1.76
N ARG A 58 -6.63 13.34 1.07
CA ARG A 58 -7.87 14.00 0.65
C ARG A 58 -8.60 14.62 1.84
N VAL A 59 -8.71 13.89 2.94
CA VAL A 59 -9.36 14.38 4.16
C VAL A 59 -8.57 15.53 4.78
N ILE A 60 -7.24 15.45 4.80
CA ILE A 60 -6.40 16.57 5.26
C ILE A 60 -6.60 17.81 4.38
N GLU A 61 -6.71 17.67 3.05
CA GLU A 61 -7.01 18.82 2.18
C GLU A 61 -8.40 19.40 2.47
N GLN A 62 -9.42 18.57 2.69
CA GLN A 62 -10.74 19.05 3.08
C GLN A 62 -10.71 19.80 4.43
N ILE A 63 -9.91 19.32 5.39
CA ILE A 63 -9.69 20.01 6.66
C ILE A 63 -9.00 21.36 6.42
N ARG A 64 -7.99 21.41 5.54
CA ARG A 64 -7.29 22.67 5.18
C ARG A 64 -8.21 23.65 4.47
N ASP A 65 -9.13 23.17 3.64
CA ASP A 65 -10.14 24.01 2.98
C ASP A 65 -11.07 24.66 4.02
N LYS A 66 -11.49 23.89 5.03
CA LYS A 66 -12.25 24.44 6.17
C LYS A 66 -11.41 25.37 7.05
N ALA A 67 -10.10 25.15 7.15
CA ALA A 67 -9.21 26.02 7.91
C ALA A 67 -9.01 27.42 7.28
N GLY A 68 -9.47 27.64 6.05
CA GLY A 68 -9.50 28.95 5.42
C GLY A 68 -10.62 29.86 5.89
N THR A 69 -11.64 29.35 6.58
CA THR A 69 -12.76 30.19 7.04
C THR A 69 -12.33 31.15 8.16
N ASN A 70 -13.19 32.14 8.46
CA ASN A 70 -12.87 33.17 9.45
C ASN A 70 -12.74 32.62 10.88
N ASN A 71 -13.44 31.52 11.20
CA ASN A 71 -13.54 30.91 12.53
C ASN A 71 -12.70 29.62 12.63
N PHE A 72 -11.37 29.77 12.64
CA PHE A 72 -10.43 28.69 12.91
C PHE A 72 -10.06 28.64 14.40
N PRO A 73 -10.02 27.46 15.06
CA PRO A 73 -10.28 26.11 14.55
C PRO A 73 -11.75 25.64 14.63
N GLY A 74 -12.67 26.50 15.09
CA GLY A 74 -14.06 26.12 15.35
C GLY A 74 -14.78 25.45 14.18
N ASP A 75 -14.67 26.00 12.97
CA ASP A 75 -15.32 25.45 11.78
C ASP A 75 -14.72 24.10 11.34
N VAL A 76 -13.42 23.92 11.58
CA VAL A 76 -12.73 22.65 11.32
C VAL A 76 -13.25 21.57 12.27
N VAL A 77 -13.28 21.85 13.56
CA VAL A 77 -13.73 20.88 14.57
C VAL A 77 -15.23 20.60 14.46
N ALA A 78 -16.03 21.55 14.00
CA ALA A 78 -17.45 21.33 13.73
C ALA A 78 -17.68 20.41 12.52
N ALA A 79 -16.93 20.59 11.44
CA ALA A 79 -17.04 19.76 10.25
C ALA A 79 -16.39 18.37 10.42
N PHE A 80 -15.30 18.32 11.17
CA PHE A 80 -14.49 17.13 11.44
C PHE A 80 -14.31 17.00 12.96
N PRO A 81 -15.28 16.43 13.68
CA PRO A 81 -15.22 16.33 15.14
C PRO A 81 -14.09 15.39 15.60
N ASN A 82 -13.56 15.66 16.79
CA ASN A 82 -12.51 14.83 17.38
C ASN A 82 -13.00 13.39 17.63
N GLY A 83 -12.29 12.39 17.12
CA GLY A 83 -12.71 11.00 17.12
C GLY A 83 -13.87 10.70 16.15
N GLY A 84 -14.26 11.67 15.33
CA GLY A 84 -15.32 11.54 14.34
C GLY A 84 -14.91 10.70 13.14
N THR A 85 -15.90 10.11 12.48
CA THR A 85 -15.69 9.38 11.24
C THR A 85 -16.02 10.25 10.02
N VAL A 86 -15.25 10.07 8.95
CA VAL A 86 -15.43 10.77 7.68
C VAL A 86 -15.78 9.75 6.61
N ALA A 87 -16.65 10.14 5.66
CA ALA A 87 -16.97 9.31 4.52
C ALA A 87 -15.72 9.12 3.63
N GLY A 88 -15.30 7.86 3.49
CA GLY A 88 -14.29 7.43 2.52
C GLY A 88 -14.80 7.45 1.08
N MET A 89 -13.96 7.07 0.13
CA MET A 89 -14.40 6.83 -1.25
C MET A 89 -14.99 5.43 -1.42
N ASN A 90 -15.01 4.61 -0.36
CA ASN A 90 -15.41 3.20 -0.38
C ASN A 90 -14.56 2.37 -1.35
N ALA A 91 -13.30 2.78 -1.53
CA ALA A 91 -12.34 2.08 -2.38
C ALA A 91 -11.70 0.88 -1.66
N LEU A 92 -11.82 0.80 -0.34
CA LEU A 92 -11.29 -0.28 0.48
C LEU A 92 -12.42 -1.05 1.20
N PRO A 93 -12.29 -2.38 1.39
CA PRO A 93 -13.28 -3.17 2.12
C PRO A 93 -13.34 -2.75 3.60
N ASN A 94 -14.55 -2.54 4.11
CA ASN A 94 -14.80 -2.15 5.51
C ASN A 94 -13.96 -0.93 5.94
N GLU A 95 -13.86 0.04 5.05
CA GLU A 95 -13.12 1.28 5.28
C GLU A 95 -13.75 2.12 6.39
N GLN A 96 -12.90 2.63 7.28
CA GLN A 96 -13.25 3.62 8.29
C GLN A 96 -12.15 4.67 8.36
N ILE A 97 -12.53 5.93 8.15
CA ILE A 97 -11.65 7.07 8.29
C ILE A 97 -12.02 7.79 9.57
N ARG A 98 -11.03 8.00 10.44
CA ARG A 98 -11.18 8.69 11.72
C ARG A 98 -10.25 9.89 11.79
N VAL A 99 -10.74 10.99 12.34
CA VAL A 99 -9.96 12.20 12.58
C VAL A 99 -9.81 12.41 14.07
N ASP A 100 -8.58 12.54 14.55
CA ASP A 100 -8.27 12.81 15.96
C ASP A 100 -7.40 14.08 16.06
N TYR A 101 -7.62 14.85 17.11
CA TYR A 101 -6.81 16.02 17.45
C TYR A 101 -6.20 15.86 18.84
N VAL A 102 -4.96 16.32 19.00
CA VAL A 102 -4.32 16.38 20.33
C VAL A 102 -5.04 17.40 21.22
N ASN A 103 -5.33 18.58 20.68
CA ASN A 103 -6.12 19.62 21.34
C ASN A 103 -6.98 20.35 20.29
N PRO A 104 -8.31 20.21 20.31
CA PRO A 104 -9.20 20.80 19.31
C PRO A 104 -9.25 22.34 19.36
N ALA A 105 -8.76 22.97 20.42
CA ALA A 105 -8.69 24.43 20.56
C ALA A 105 -7.31 25.02 20.21
N ALA A 106 -6.31 24.19 19.89
CA ALA A 106 -4.95 24.66 19.64
C ALA A 106 -4.78 25.31 18.26
N THR A 107 -3.81 26.21 18.17
CA THR A 107 -3.31 26.78 16.90
C THR A 107 -1.78 26.76 16.96
N PRO A 108 -1.08 25.96 16.13
CA PRO A 108 -1.59 25.05 15.10
C PRO A 108 -2.43 23.89 15.67
N LEU A 109 -3.38 23.41 14.87
CA LEU A 109 -4.15 22.21 15.14
C LEU A 109 -3.32 20.99 14.74
N ASP A 110 -3.06 20.11 15.72
CA ASP A 110 -2.33 18.87 15.53
C ASP A 110 -3.32 17.74 15.23
N THR A 111 -3.43 17.39 13.95
CA THR A 111 -4.45 16.51 13.40
C THR A 111 -3.84 15.19 12.97
N THR A 112 -4.45 14.08 13.38
CA THR A 112 -4.14 12.74 12.90
C THR A 112 -5.35 12.17 12.17
N VAL A 113 -5.18 11.82 10.91
CA VAL A 113 -6.20 11.11 10.12
C VAL A 113 -5.79 9.66 10.02
N THR A 114 -6.62 8.77 10.55
CA THR A 114 -6.40 7.32 10.54
C THR A 114 -7.40 6.66 9.60
N VAL A 115 -6.91 5.96 8.59
CA VAL A 115 -7.70 5.11 7.70
C VAL A 115 -7.50 3.67 8.13
N THR A 116 -8.60 2.97 8.39
CA THR A 116 -8.63 1.57 8.79
C THR A 116 -9.43 0.80 7.75
N TRP A 117 -8.94 -0.35 7.32
CA TRP A 117 -9.66 -1.20 6.35
C TRP A 117 -9.38 -2.68 6.61
N GLN A 118 -10.17 -3.55 5.98
CA GLN A 118 -9.92 -4.98 5.94
C GLN A 118 -9.19 -5.32 4.63
N SER A 119 -7.95 -5.78 4.75
CA SER A 119 -7.15 -6.23 3.60
C SER A 119 -7.74 -7.46 2.91
N HIS A 120 -7.28 -7.74 1.70
CA HIS A 120 -7.59 -8.97 0.96
C HIS A 120 -7.29 -10.27 1.72
N ALA A 121 -6.42 -10.24 2.74
CA ALA A 121 -6.15 -11.39 3.61
C ALA A 121 -7.11 -11.48 4.82
N SER A 122 -8.21 -10.72 4.81
CA SER A 122 -9.17 -10.55 5.89
C SER A 122 -8.58 -9.99 7.20
N ARG A 123 -7.37 -9.43 7.15
CA ARG A 123 -6.72 -8.78 8.29
C ARG A 123 -7.04 -7.29 8.32
N GLN A 124 -7.27 -6.75 9.51
CA GLN A 124 -7.39 -5.32 9.69
C GLN A 124 -6.03 -4.64 9.44
N GLN A 125 -6.04 -3.56 8.69
CA GLN A 125 -4.89 -2.73 8.36
C GLN A 125 -5.21 -1.28 8.71
N THR A 126 -4.17 -0.51 9.01
CA THR A 126 -4.28 0.91 9.34
C THR A 126 -3.18 1.70 8.64
N ALA A 127 -3.52 2.93 8.25
CA ALA A 127 -2.59 3.94 7.79
C ALA A 127 -2.97 5.24 8.49
N ALA A 128 -1.98 5.95 9.03
CA ALA A 128 -2.20 7.21 9.73
C ALA A 128 -1.33 8.29 9.13
N LEU A 129 -1.91 9.47 8.92
CA LEU A 129 -1.22 10.65 8.46
C LEU A 129 -1.43 11.78 9.46
N ARG A 130 -0.33 12.35 9.95
CA ARG A 130 -0.34 13.46 10.90
C ARG A 130 0.03 14.75 10.19
N ALA A 131 -0.72 15.82 10.46
CA ALA A 131 -0.47 17.14 9.91
C ALA A 131 -0.72 18.24 10.95
N TYR A 132 0.07 19.30 10.86
CA TYR A 132 -0.14 20.55 11.59
C TYR A 132 -0.87 21.53 10.68
N ILE A 133 -2.03 22.01 11.11
CA ILE A 133 -2.90 22.88 10.33
C ILE A 133 -3.02 24.22 11.04
N THR A 134 -2.78 25.31 10.30
CA THR A 134 -2.96 26.69 10.77
C THR A 134 -4.04 27.37 9.95
N LYS A 135 -4.61 28.46 10.49
CA LYS A 135 -5.50 29.33 9.74
C LYS A 135 -4.84 29.75 8.42
N ARG A 136 -5.52 29.52 7.30
CA ARG A 136 -5.06 29.99 5.99
C ARG A 136 -5.45 31.47 5.83
N LYS A 137 -4.48 32.33 5.52
CA LYS A 137 -4.78 33.72 5.14
C LYS A 137 -5.46 33.71 3.78
N MET A 138 -6.74 34.05 3.73
CA MET A 138 -7.43 34.30 2.45
C MET A 138 -6.85 35.58 1.81
N PRO A 139 -6.61 35.57 0.48
CA PRO A 139 -6.18 36.77 -0.25
C PRO A 139 -7.26 37.85 -0.27
#